data_AF-H2ZBN6-F1
#
_entry.id   AF-H2ZBN6-F1
#
_cell.length_a   1.000
_cell.length_b   1.000
_cell.length_c   1.000
_cell.angle_alpha   90.00
_cell.angle_beta   90.00
_cell.angle_gamma   90.00
#
_symmetry.space_group_name_H-M   'P 1'
#
loop_
_entity.id
_entity.type
_entity.pdbx_description
1 polymer ?
#
loop_
_entity_poly.entity_id
_entity_poly.type
_entity_poly.pdbx_seq_one_letter_code
_entity_poly.pdbx_strand_id
1 'polypeptide(L)'
;MSRNGEALLAAAQGGTLGLQSYFNTHGAKSEYFFYAGKKMKNLKELVQQLSETLQAFSQEHSKLIWKHLNIICIDLFKRREYLQSNGGNSEEMDRTKDELPLNEVMVLLNNICSLCFAAIVTENPYITKDLVETVLVFYGLLPVLTEHSDLLPKNICKLCIQWWKCDLPKKEELCLNVLIYLLSTITTYQSKNQALYWFSELHKIEKSIQLFDMTTNLVDNNNREVDRSLFETIEELKQLLVKLATHPVVLNQSNGRTFLSNMLLLNKDMMKAMHNAIVNSIYSLASLSQCHLYGSLYYLTWTLADNEHKEMFEEICIQDVMYR
;
A
#
# COMPACT_ATOMS: atom_id res chain seq x y z
N MET A 1 -26.38 18.26 13.88
CA MET A 1 -25.38 18.02 12.81
C MET A 1 -24.71 19.35 12.49
N SER A 2 -23.41 19.37 12.16
CA SER A 2 -22.77 20.62 11.73
C SER A 2 -23.23 20.98 10.31
N ARG A 3 -23.26 22.28 9.95
CA ARG A 3 -23.61 22.75 8.60
C ARG A 3 -22.78 22.08 7.50
N ASN A 4 -21.53 21.76 7.80
CA ASN A 4 -20.63 21.05 6.88
C ASN A 4 -21.01 19.57 6.70
N GLY A 5 -21.52 18.93 7.75
CA GLY A 5 -21.99 17.55 7.68
C GLY A 5 -23.24 17.39 6.82
N GLU A 6 -24.20 18.31 6.95
CA GLU A 6 -25.40 18.33 6.09
C GLU A 6 -25.02 18.57 4.62
N ALA A 7 -24.08 19.48 4.37
CA ALA A 7 -23.59 19.74 3.02
C ALA A 7 -22.89 18.52 2.40
N LEU A 8 -22.10 17.77 3.18
CA LEU A 8 -21.44 16.55 2.71
C LEU A 8 -22.46 15.44 2.40
N LEU A 9 -23.46 15.25 3.25
CA LEU A 9 -24.53 14.28 3.01
C LEU A 9 -25.32 14.63 1.75
N ALA A 10 -25.74 15.89 1.60
CA ALA A 10 -26.45 16.35 0.42
C ALA A 10 -25.60 16.20 -0.85
N ALA A 11 -24.29 16.46 -0.77
CA ALA A 11 -23.36 16.28 -1.87
C ALA A 11 -23.22 14.80 -2.27
N ALA A 12 -23.11 13.88 -1.32
CA ALA A 12 -23.06 12.44 -1.58
C ALA A 12 -24.38 11.93 -2.18
N GLN A 13 -25.53 12.45 -1.74
CA GLN A 13 -26.84 12.14 -2.33
C GLN A 13 -26.99 12.70 -3.76
N GLY A 14 -26.37 13.85 -4.04
CA GLY A 14 -26.29 14.45 -5.37
C GLY A 14 -25.34 13.73 -6.34
N GLY A 15 -24.75 12.59 -5.94
CA GLY A 15 -23.89 11.79 -6.79
C GLY A 15 -22.54 12.45 -7.08
N THR A 16 -21.91 12.03 -8.17
CA THR A 16 -20.54 12.41 -8.53
C THR A 16 -20.35 13.92 -8.69
N LEU A 17 -21.27 14.61 -9.38
CA LEU A 17 -21.21 16.06 -9.59
C LEU A 17 -21.45 16.84 -8.29
N GLY A 18 -22.37 16.36 -7.44
CA GLY A 18 -22.62 16.94 -6.11
C GLY A 18 -21.37 16.88 -5.24
N LEU A 19 -20.73 15.71 -5.20
CA LEU A 19 -19.52 15.49 -4.43
C LEU A 19 -18.33 16.29 -4.97
N GLN A 20 -18.18 16.40 -6.30
CA GLN A 20 -17.15 17.23 -6.92
C GLN A 20 -17.34 18.71 -6.56
N SER A 21 -18.57 19.22 -6.65
CA SER A 21 -18.88 20.60 -6.26
C SER A 21 -18.55 20.87 -4.79
N TYR A 22 -18.88 19.94 -3.90
CA TYR A 22 -18.50 20.00 -2.49
C TYR A 22 -16.99 20.12 -2.32
N PHE A 23 -16.19 19.26 -2.94
CA PHE A 23 -14.73 19.34 -2.82
C PHE A 23 -14.15 20.61 -3.45
N ASN A 24 -14.70 21.06 -4.58
CA ASN A 24 -14.28 22.29 -5.25
C ASN A 24 -14.51 23.54 -4.39
N THR A 25 -15.63 23.61 -3.66
CA THR A 25 -15.92 24.72 -2.73
C THR A 25 -14.98 24.71 -1.51
N HIS A 26 -14.46 23.54 -1.12
CA HIS A 26 -13.47 23.39 -0.05
C HIS A 26 -12.02 23.45 -0.57
N GLY A 27 -11.80 23.83 -1.84
CA GLY A 27 -10.47 24.02 -2.42
C GLY A 27 -9.72 22.72 -2.76
N ALA A 28 -10.37 21.56 -2.68
CA ALA A 28 -9.81 20.25 -3.02
C ALA A 28 -9.91 19.96 -4.54
N LYS A 29 -9.37 20.88 -5.35
CA LYS A 29 -9.40 20.87 -6.82
C LYS A 29 -8.25 20.07 -7.47
N SER A 30 -7.33 19.56 -6.66
CA SER A 30 -6.16 18.81 -7.13
C SER A 30 -5.88 17.65 -6.19
N GLU A 31 -5.18 16.63 -6.68
CA GLU A 31 -4.66 15.56 -5.83
C GLU A 31 -3.70 16.14 -4.78
N TYR A 32 -3.69 15.53 -3.60
CA TYR A 32 -2.79 15.89 -2.51
C TYR A 32 -2.43 14.66 -1.70
N PHE A 33 -1.20 14.61 -1.19
CA PHE A 33 -0.75 13.52 -0.32
C PHE A 33 -0.97 13.85 1.15
N PHE A 34 -1.52 12.92 1.93
CA PHE A 34 -1.94 13.15 3.32
C PHE A 34 -0.84 13.73 4.23
N TYR A 35 0.44 13.50 3.91
CA TYR A 35 1.57 13.87 4.78
C TYR A 35 2.81 14.43 4.06
N ALA A 36 2.69 15.06 2.88
CA ALA A 36 3.85 15.75 2.27
C ALA A 36 3.47 17.04 1.51
N GLY A 37 4.45 17.95 1.42
CA GLY A 37 4.37 19.21 0.67
C GLY A 37 4.40 20.47 1.55
N LYS A 38 4.71 21.63 0.94
CA LYS A 38 4.77 22.94 1.62
C LYS A 38 3.43 23.37 2.29
N LYS A 39 2.33 22.66 2.02
CA LYS A 39 0.98 22.89 2.58
C LYS A 39 0.54 21.83 3.61
N MET A 40 1.48 21.06 4.18
CA MET A 40 1.19 19.97 5.14
C MET A 40 0.28 20.39 6.31
N LYS A 41 0.39 21.64 6.78
CA LYS A 41 -0.45 22.18 7.85
C LYS A 41 -1.93 22.25 7.43
N ASN A 42 -2.20 22.81 6.25
CA ASN A 42 -3.57 22.93 5.71
C ASN A 42 -4.20 21.57 5.41
N LEU A 43 -3.39 20.58 5.00
CA LEU A 43 -3.89 19.22 4.72
C LEU A 43 -4.22 18.44 6.00
N LYS A 44 -3.40 18.58 7.05
CA LYS A 44 -3.73 18.04 8.37
C LYS A 44 -4.99 18.69 8.95
N GLU A 45 -5.11 20.01 8.81
CA GLU A 45 -6.31 20.75 9.21
C GLU A 45 -7.54 20.27 8.44
N LEU A 46 -7.44 20.03 7.13
CA LEU A 46 -8.55 19.48 6.34
C LEU A 46 -8.95 18.08 6.80
N VAL A 47 -7.99 17.17 6.98
CA VAL A 47 -8.28 15.81 7.48
C VAL A 47 -8.92 15.86 8.87
N GLN A 48 -8.45 16.75 9.74
CA GLN A 48 -9.03 16.96 11.07
C GLN A 48 -10.47 17.49 10.99
N GLN A 49 -10.73 18.49 10.16
CA GLN A 49 -12.09 19.03 9.94
C GLN A 49 -13.06 17.99 9.37
N LEU A 50 -12.59 17.18 8.42
CA LEU A 50 -13.37 16.07 7.85
C LEU A 50 -13.66 15.01 8.92
N SER A 51 -12.66 14.66 9.72
CA SER A 51 -12.77 13.74 10.84
C SER A 51 -13.83 14.21 11.86
N GLU A 52 -13.75 15.47 12.30
CA GLU A 52 -14.74 16.08 13.21
C GLU A 52 -16.15 16.08 12.60
N THR A 53 -16.25 16.36 11.30
CA THR A 53 -17.53 16.33 10.57
C THR A 53 -18.12 14.92 10.54
N LEU A 54 -17.29 13.90 10.30
CA LEU A 54 -17.72 12.49 10.27
C LEU A 54 -18.13 11.99 11.66
N GLN A 55 -17.43 12.40 12.72
CA GLN A 55 -17.79 12.06 14.11
C GLN A 55 -19.09 12.70 14.57
N ALA A 56 -19.44 13.87 14.03
CA ALA A 56 -20.68 14.56 14.37
C ALA A 56 -21.94 13.90 13.76
N PHE A 57 -21.79 12.88 12.92
CA PHE A 57 -22.92 12.15 12.34
C PHE A 57 -23.52 11.13 13.31
N SER A 58 -24.85 11.00 13.26
CA SER A 58 -25.51 9.84 13.86
C SER A 58 -25.16 8.58 13.05
N GLN A 59 -25.27 7.41 13.67
CA GLN A 59 -24.96 6.14 13.01
C GLN A 59 -25.78 5.91 11.73
N GLU A 60 -27.03 6.38 11.67
CA GLU A 60 -27.87 6.29 10.47
C GLU A 60 -27.33 7.16 9.34
N HIS A 61 -26.96 8.41 9.62
CA HIS A 61 -26.36 9.30 8.63
C HIS A 61 -25.01 8.79 8.15
N SER A 62 -24.17 8.26 9.04
CA SER A 62 -22.89 7.64 8.67
C SER A 62 -23.12 6.47 7.69
N LYS A 63 -24.07 5.57 7.98
CA LYS A 63 -24.41 4.47 7.05
C LYS A 63 -24.86 5.01 5.69
N LEU A 64 -25.71 6.03 5.66
CA LEU A 64 -26.22 6.60 4.42
C LEU A 64 -25.12 7.24 3.57
N ILE A 65 -24.22 8.02 4.19
CA ILE A 65 -23.09 8.65 3.48
C ILE A 65 -22.17 7.59 2.89
N TRP A 66 -21.78 6.58 3.66
CA TRP A 66 -20.87 5.55 3.17
C TRP A 66 -21.50 4.72 2.06
N LYS A 67 -22.80 4.43 2.13
CA LYS A 67 -23.53 3.80 1.03
C LYS A 67 -23.44 4.62 -0.26
N HIS A 68 -23.69 5.93 -0.20
CA HIS A 68 -23.60 6.79 -1.38
C HIS A 68 -22.15 6.93 -1.89
N LEU A 69 -21.17 7.10 -1.00
CA LEU A 69 -19.76 7.18 -1.37
C LEU A 69 -19.25 5.89 -2.01
N ASN A 70 -19.69 4.73 -1.53
CA ASN A 70 -19.34 3.44 -2.10
C ASN A 70 -19.83 3.33 -3.55
N ILE A 71 -21.10 3.68 -3.81
CA ILE A 71 -21.69 3.70 -5.16
C ILE A 71 -20.89 4.64 -6.07
N ILE A 72 -20.64 5.87 -5.63
CA ILE A 72 -19.87 6.87 -6.40
C ILE A 72 -18.44 6.35 -6.68
N CYS A 73 -17.80 5.71 -5.71
CA CYS A 73 -16.45 5.17 -5.86
C CYS A 73 -16.40 4.06 -6.92
N ILE A 74 -17.35 3.13 -6.91
CA ILE A 74 -17.47 2.06 -7.90
C ILE A 74 -17.74 2.63 -9.30
N ASP A 75 -18.61 3.62 -9.42
CA ASP A 75 -18.93 4.26 -10.71
C ASP A 75 -17.73 5.03 -11.27
N LEU A 76 -16.99 5.76 -10.42
CA LEU A 76 -15.75 6.43 -10.81
C LEU A 76 -14.68 5.45 -11.26
N PHE A 77 -14.60 4.27 -10.62
CA PHE A 77 -13.66 3.24 -11.04
C PHE A 77 -13.98 2.70 -12.43
N LYS A 78 -15.24 2.30 -12.69
CA LYS A 78 -15.67 1.84 -14.02
C LYS A 78 -15.42 2.90 -15.09
N ARG A 79 -15.68 4.17 -14.77
CA ARG A 79 -15.43 5.30 -15.66
C ARG A 79 -13.94 5.47 -15.96
N ARG A 80 -13.07 5.33 -14.96
CA ARG A 80 -11.61 5.35 -15.14
C ARG A 80 -11.18 4.28 -16.15
N GLU A 81 -11.61 3.03 -15.96
CA GLU A 81 -11.25 1.92 -16.86
C GLU A 81 -11.70 2.21 -18.30
N TYR A 82 -12.94 2.66 -18.48
CA TYR A 82 -13.47 3.05 -19.79
C TYR A 82 -12.63 4.16 -20.47
N LEU A 83 -12.31 5.23 -19.74
CA LEU A 83 -11.51 6.34 -20.25
C LEU A 83 -10.07 5.94 -20.59
N GLN A 84 -9.52 4.93 -19.90
CA GLN A 84 -8.19 4.39 -20.16
C GLN A 84 -8.18 3.51 -21.43
N SER A 85 -9.14 2.60 -21.58
CA SER A 85 -9.22 1.71 -22.74
C SER A 85 -9.52 2.43 -24.05
N ASN A 86 -10.31 3.49 -24.01
CA ASN A 86 -10.68 4.25 -25.20
C ASN A 86 -9.68 5.38 -25.56
N GLY A 87 -8.54 5.43 -24.86
CA GLY A 87 -7.34 6.14 -25.29
C GLY A 87 -7.55 7.58 -25.75
N GLY A 88 -8.13 8.47 -24.93
CA GLY A 88 -8.11 9.93 -25.12
C GLY A 88 -8.68 10.50 -26.43
N ASN A 89 -8.99 9.69 -27.44
CA ASN A 89 -9.52 10.07 -28.73
C ASN A 89 -11.04 10.10 -28.68
N SER A 90 -11.57 11.01 -27.86
CA SER A 90 -12.96 11.43 -27.95
C SER A 90 -13.07 12.60 -28.96
N GLU A 91 -12.75 12.32 -30.22
CA GLU A 91 -13.26 13.15 -31.32
C GLU A 91 -14.58 12.61 -31.89
N GLU A 92 -14.95 11.36 -31.57
CA GLU A 92 -16.24 10.79 -31.99
C GLU A 92 -16.95 10.08 -30.83
N MET A 93 -17.47 10.87 -29.89
CA MET A 93 -18.74 10.54 -29.24
C MET A 93 -19.25 11.79 -28.53
N ASP A 94 -20.52 12.08 -28.76
CA ASP A 94 -21.33 13.15 -28.18
C ASP A 94 -20.94 13.39 -26.72
N ARG A 95 -20.08 14.41 -26.48
CA ARG A 95 -19.69 14.81 -25.13
C ARG A 95 -20.91 15.43 -24.47
N THR A 96 -21.78 14.61 -23.88
CA THR A 96 -22.75 15.11 -22.92
C THR A 96 -21.98 15.90 -21.87
N LYS A 97 -22.36 17.16 -21.65
CA LYS A 97 -21.65 18.15 -20.79
C LYS A 97 -21.43 17.70 -19.33
N ASP A 98 -21.95 16.56 -18.94
CA ASP A 98 -21.90 15.99 -17.58
C ASP A 98 -20.76 14.98 -17.37
N GLU A 99 -19.89 14.81 -18.37
CA GLU A 99 -18.85 13.80 -18.36
C GLU A 99 -17.49 14.29 -17.81
N LEU A 100 -17.13 13.83 -16.62
CA LEU A 100 -15.86 14.14 -15.95
C LEU A 100 -14.64 13.59 -16.71
N PRO A 101 -13.61 14.41 -16.99
CA PRO A 101 -12.35 13.96 -17.56
C PRO A 101 -11.53 13.11 -16.57
N LEU A 102 -10.59 12.31 -17.09
CA LEU A 102 -9.81 11.34 -16.29
C LEU A 102 -9.09 12.00 -15.09
N ASN A 103 -8.49 13.18 -15.28
CA ASN A 103 -7.84 13.92 -14.20
C ASN A 103 -8.81 14.27 -13.07
N GLU A 104 -10.03 14.70 -13.38
CA GLU A 104 -11.04 15.05 -12.37
C GLU A 104 -11.58 13.81 -11.66
N VAL A 105 -11.71 12.68 -12.36
CA VAL A 105 -12.02 11.36 -11.76
C VAL A 105 -10.95 11.00 -10.73
N MET A 106 -9.67 11.14 -11.08
CA MET A 106 -8.56 10.81 -10.19
C MET A 106 -8.49 11.73 -8.96
N VAL A 107 -8.73 13.03 -9.14
CA VAL A 107 -8.86 13.99 -8.03
C VAL A 107 -10.01 13.61 -7.10
N LEU A 108 -11.16 13.22 -7.65
CA LEU A 108 -12.33 12.87 -6.84
C LEU A 108 -12.11 11.56 -6.08
N LEU A 109 -11.51 10.55 -6.71
CA LEU A 109 -11.07 9.32 -6.03
C LEU A 109 -10.08 9.63 -4.90
N ASN A 110 -9.12 10.52 -5.13
CA ASN A 110 -8.19 10.98 -4.10
C ASN A 110 -8.92 11.63 -2.91
N ASN A 111 -9.92 12.47 -3.18
CA ASN A 111 -10.70 13.12 -2.14
C ASN A 111 -11.57 12.13 -1.34
N ILE A 112 -12.16 11.11 -2.00
CA ILE A 112 -12.89 10.03 -1.31
C ILE A 112 -11.92 9.20 -0.46
N CYS A 113 -10.72 8.90 -0.97
CA CYS A 113 -9.68 8.23 -0.19
C CYS A 113 -9.30 9.03 1.07
N SER A 114 -9.25 10.37 0.97
CA SER A 114 -9.05 11.26 2.13
C SER A 114 -10.19 11.17 3.15
N LEU A 115 -11.44 11.08 2.70
CA LEU A 115 -12.59 10.88 3.59
C LEU A 115 -12.47 9.56 4.34
N CYS A 116 -12.10 8.47 3.64
CA CYS A 116 -11.88 7.16 4.26
C CYS A 116 -10.78 7.25 5.33
N PHE A 117 -9.69 7.95 5.03
CA PHE A 117 -8.61 8.16 5.98
C PHE A 117 -9.06 8.97 7.20
N ALA A 118 -9.76 10.09 6.99
CA ALA A 118 -10.29 10.92 8.06
C ALA A 118 -11.28 10.16 8.96
N ALA A 119 -12.04 9.22 8.40
CA ALA A 119 -12.98 8.39 9.16
C ALA A 119 -12.29 7.51 10.22
N ILE A 120 -11.07 7.05 9.95
CA ILE A 120 -10.38 6.03 10.77
C ILE A 120 -9.28 6.57 11.69
N VAL A 121 -8.91 7.84 11.53
CA VAL A 121 -7.87 8.49 12.37
C VAL A 121 -8.40 8.90 13.75
N THR A 122 -9.71 8.80 13.95
CA THR A 122 -10.39 9.14 15.19
C THR A 122 -10.17 8.12 16.30
N GLU A 123 -10.31 8.56 17.55
CA GLU A 123 -10.42 7.64 18.68
C GLU A 123 -11.77 6.88 18.58
N ASN A 124 -11.70 5.55 18.42
CA ASN A 124 -12.85 4.65 18.23
C ASN A 124 -13.70 4.96 16.97
N PRO A 125 -13.17 4.71 15.77
CA PRO A 125 -13.88 5.00 14.53
C PRO A 125 -15.11 4.10 14.38
N TYR A 126 -16.25 4.68 13.98
CA TYR A 126 -17.44 3.91 13.65
C TYR A 126 -17.33 3.35 12.22
N ILE A 127 -17.02 2.06 12.11
CA ILE A 127 -16.79 1.38 10.83
C ILE A 127 -18.10 0.78 10.31
N THR A 128 -18.57 1.27 9.17
CA THR A 128 -19.73 0.72 8.46
C THR A 128 -19.31 -0.31 7.42
N LYS A 129 -20.24 -1.19 7.02
CA LYS A 129 -20.00 -2.17 5.96
C LYS A 129 -19.60 -1.49 4.64
N ASP A 130 -20.31 -0.44 4.24
CA ASP A 130 -20.05 0.30 3.01
C ASP A 130 -18.69 1.02 3.03
N LEU A 131 -18.20 1.47 4.20
CA LEU A 131 -16.84 1.99 4.35
C LEU A 131 -15.81 0.90 4.08
N VAL A 132 -15.97 -0.29 4.68
CA VAL A 132 -15.07 -1.44 4.46
C VAL A 132 -15.02 -1.79 2.97
N GLU A 133 -16.17 -1.88 2.31
CA GLU A 133 -16.27 -2.17 0.87
C GLU A 133 -15.60 -1.08 0.03
N THR A 134 -15.73 0.19 0.41
CA THR A 134 -15.07 1.31 -0.28
C THR A 134 -13.54 1.19 -0.16
N VAL A 135 -13.01 0.82 1.01
CA VAL A 135 -11.57 0.60 1.20
C VAL A 135 -11.08 -0.61 0.42
N LEU A 136 -11.85 -1.70 0.36
CA LEU A 136 -11.54 -2.87 -0.47
C LEU A 136 -11.49 -2.54 -1.96
N VAL A 137 -12.41 -1.69 -2.44
CA VAL A 137 -12.36 -1.18 -3.82
C VAL A 137 -11.04 -0.45 -4.04
N PHE A 138 -10.71 0.54 -3.20
CA PHE A 138 -9.43 1.26 -3.32
C PHE A 138 -8.21 0.35 -3.29
N TYR A 139 -8.19 -0.63 -2.38
CA TYR A 139 -7.12 -1.62 -2.30
C TYR A 139 -6.96 -2.43 -3.60
N GLY A 140 -8.08 -2.86 -4.19
CA GLY A 140 -8.10 -3.55 -5.47
C GLY A 140 -7.56 -2.71 -6.63
N LEU A 141 -7.61 -1.38 -6.53
CA LEU A 141 -7.05 -0.47 -7.54
C LEU A 141 -5.54 -0.36 -7.49
N LEU A 142 -4.93 -0.63 -6.34
CA LEU A 142 -3.52 -0.30 -6.08
C LEU A 142 -2.55 -0.83 -7.16
N PRO A 143 -2.68 -2.09 -7.66
CA PRO A 143 -1.80 -2.61 -8.71
C PRO A 143 -1.93 -1.87 -10.06
N VAL A 144 -3.11 -1.33 -10.37
CA VAL A 144 -3.41 -0.73 -11.69
C VAL A 144 -3.16 0.78 -11.71
N LEU A 145 -2.99 1.42 -10.55
CA LEU A 145 -2.87 2.89 -10.44
C LEU A 145 -1.44 3.41 -10.60
N THR A 146 -0.42 2.55 -10.54
CA THR A 146 1.00 2.94 -10.54
C THR A 146 1.47 3.65 -11.81
N GLU A 147 0.69 3.61 -12.89
CA GLU A 147 1.05 4.20 -14.20
C GLU A 147 0.49 5.61 -14.43
N HIS A 148 -0.52 6.06 -13.67
CA HIS A 148 -1.36 7.20 -14.07
C HIS A 148 -1.59 8.29 -13.00
N SER A 149 -1.23 8.03 -11.75
CA SER A 149 -1.24 9.04 -10.68
C SER A 149 -0.08 8.79 -9.73
N ASP A 150 0.64 9.86 -9.41
CA ASP A 150 1.74 9.80 -8.45
C ASP A 150 1.26 9.81 -7.00
N LEU A 151 0.02 10.21 -6.70
CA LEU A 151 -0.43 10.51 -5.34
C LEU A 151 -1.53 9.57 -4.84
N LEU A 152 -2.50 9.20 -5.68
CA LEU A 152 -3.58 8.31 -5.26
C LEU A 152 -3.07 6.94 -4.75
N PRO A 153 -2.15 6.22 -5.44
CA PRO A 153 -1.58 4.98 -4.91
C PRO A 153 -0.92 5.15 -3.55
N LYS A 154 -0.19 6.26 -3.37
CA LYS A 154 0.48 6.59 -2.11
C LYS A 154 -0.54 6.78 -0.99
N ASN A 155 -1.64 7.46 -1.26
CA ASN A 155 -2.72 7.67 -0.29
C ASN A 155 -3.48 6.40 0.06
N ILE A 156 -3.79 5.56 -0.93
CA ILE A 156 -4.42 4.25 -0.71
C ILE A 156 -3.51 3.37 0.16
N CYS A 157 -2.21 3.32 -0.14
CA CYS A 157 -1.24 2.61 0.69
C CYS A 157 -1.25 3.11 2.14
N LYS A 158 -1.25 4.43 2.36
CA LYS A 158 -1.28 5.02 3.71
C LYS A 158 -2.60 4.73 4.44
N LEU A 159 -3.72 4.74 3.72
CA LEU A 159 -5.03 4.33 4.23
C LEU A 159 -4.99 2.89 4.73
N CYS A 160 -4.50 1.95 3.92
CA CYS A 160 -4.44 0.54 4.29
C CYS A 160 -3.47 0.28 5.45
N ILE A 161 -2.33 0.98 5.52
CA ILE A 161 -1.41 0.90 6.67
C ILE A 161 -2.09 1.39 7.95
N GLN A 162 -2.83 2.49 7.88
CA GLN A 162 -3.57 3.00 9.03
C GLN A 162 -4.70 2.05 9.42
N TRP A 163 -5.38 1.44 8.45
CA TRP A 163 -6.39 0.40 8.66
C TRP A 163 -5.83 -0.81 9.43
N TRP A 164 -4.65 -1.28 9.03
CA TRP A 164 -3.90 -2.33 9.72
C TRP A 164 -3.55 -1.95 11.16
N LYS A 165 -3.02 -0.74 11.35
CA LYS A 165 -2.63 -0.23 12.67
C LYS A 165 -3.78 -0.10 13.65
N CYS A 166 -4.96 0.31 13.16
CA CYS A 166 -6.16 0.45 13.96
C CYS A 166 -6.88 -0.89 14.21
N ASP A 167 -6.32 -2.02 13.76
CA ASP A 167 -6.89 -3.36 13.94
C ASP A 167 -8.34 -3.48 13.43
N LEU A 168 -8.61 -2.86 12.27
CA LEU A 168 -9.96 -2.76 11.73
C LEU A 168 -10.40 -4.03 10.98
N PRO A 169 -11.72 -4.23 10.76
CA PRO A 169 -12.22 -5.42 10.09
C PRO A 169 -11.58 -5.67 8.73
N LYS A 170 -11.33 -6.95 8.41
CA LYS A 170 -10.72 -7.41 7.15
C LYS A 170 -9.31 -6.84 6.87
N LYS A 171 -8.57 -6.39 7.89
CA LYS A 171 -7.21 -5.86 7.71
C LYS A 171 -6.28 -6.83 6.98
N GLU A 172 -6.46 -8.13 7.16
CA GLU A 172 -5.66 -9.19 6.52
C GLU A 172 -5.84 -9.20 5.01
N GLU A 173 -7.06 -8.93 4.51
CA GLU A 173 -7.39 -8.86 3.08
C GLU A 173 -6.71 -7.68 2.37
N LEU A 174 -6.28 -6.66 3.13
CA LEU A 174 -5.74 -5.40 2.61
C LEU A 174 -4.21 -5.35 2.55
N CYS A 175 -3.52 -6.47 2.76
CA CYS A 175 -2.08 -6.47 2.98
C CYS A 175 -1.25 -6.72 1.71
N LEU A 176 -1.66 -7.64 0.84
CA LEU A 176 -0.78 -8.16 -0.22
C LEU A 176 -0.36 -7.09 -1.23
N ASN A 177 -1.33 -6.40 -1.84
CA ASN A 177 -1.02 -5.34 -2.82
C ASN A 177 -0.28 -4.16 -2.16
N VAL A 178 -0.50 -3.92 -0.87
CA VAL A 178 0.17 -2.84 -0.12
C VAL A 178 1.65 -3.19 0.08
N LEU A 179 1.96 -4.44 0.43
CA LEU A 179 3.33 -4.91 0.55
C LEU A 179 4.07 -4.82 -0.79
N ILE A 180 3.44 -5.30 -1.87
CA ILE A 180 3.99 -5.21 -3.23
C ILE A 180 4.27 -3.75 -3.59
N TYR A 181 3.26 -2.88 -3.42
CA TYR A 181 3.42 -1.46 -3.69
C TYR A 181 4.58 -0.84 -2.89
N LEU A 182 4.66 -1.09 -1.59
CA LEU A 182 5.73 -0.57 -0.73
C LEU A 182 7.11 -1.04 -1.18
N LEU A 183 7.29 -2.35 -1.40
CA LEU A 183 8.58 -2.92 -1.78
C LEU A 183 9.01 -2.47 -3.18
N SER A 184 8.09 -2.45 -4.15
CA SER A 184 8.33 -1.89 -5.48
C SER A 184 8.76 -0.43 -5.39
N THR A 185 8.05 0.34 -4.56
CA THR A 185 8.33 1.76 -4.33
C THR A 185 9.72 1.97 -3.72
N ILE A 186 10.08 1.22 -2.68
CA ILE A 186 11.39 1.31 -2.01
C ILE A 186 12.52 0.96 -2.98
N THR A 187 12.35 -0.11 -3.77
CA THR A 187 13.40 -0.62 -4.68
C THR A 187 13.51 0.16 -5.99
N THR A 188 12.60 1.10 -6.26
CA THR A 188 12.59 1.92 -7.48
C THR A 188 13.06 3.35 -7.22
N TYR A 189 12.81 3.90 -6.02
CA TYR A 189 13.20 5.27 -5.71
C TYR A 189 14.72 5.45 -5.61
N GLN A 190 15.26 6.33 -6.45
CA GLN A 190 16.67 6.75 -6.40
C GLN A 190 16.96 7.65 -5.19
N SER A 191 15.95 8.34 -4.64
CA SER A 191 16.13 9.23 -3.50
C SER A 191 16.22 8.45 -2.19
N LYS A 192 17.37 8.55 -1.51
CA LYS A 192 17.59 7.97 -0.18
C LYS A 192 16.49 8.34 0.82
N ASN A 193 16.08 9.60 0.86
CA ASN A 193 15.07 10.07 1.82
C ASN A 193 13.68 9.47 1.55
N GLN A 194 13.32 9.28 0.28
CA GLN A 194 12.05 8.66 -0.08
C GLN A 194 12.07 7.16 0.22
N ALA A 195 13.16 6.45 -0.11
CA ALA A 195 13.33 5.05 0.26
C ALA A 195 13.26 4.84 1.78
N LEU A 196 13.90 5.70 2.58
CA LEU A 196 13.80 5.65 4.05
C LEU A 196 12.39 5.90 4.57
N TYR A 197 11.67 6.86 3.97
CA TYR A 197 10.27 7.13 4.32
C TYR A 197 9.41 5.88 4.09
N TRP A 198 9.46 5.30 2.89
CA TRP A 198 8.64 4.13 2.56
C TRP A 198 9.05 2.88 3.33
N PHE A 199 10.34 2.73 3.65
CA PHE A 199 10.80 1.68 4.53
C PHE A 199 10.24 1.82 5.95
N SER A 200 10.14 3.04 6.48
CA SER A 200 9.46 3.32 7.76
C SER A 200 7.96 2.99 7.72
N GLU A 201 7.32 3.17 6.56
CA GLU A 201 5.93 2.75 6.35
C GLU A 201 5.79 1.22 6.28
N LEU A 202 6.71 0.51 5.60
CA LEU A 202 6.76 -0.96 5.58
C LEU A 202 6.87 -1.55 6.98
N HIS A 203 7.72 -0.99 7.83
CA HIS A 203 7.89 -1.47 9.21
C HIS A 203 6.58 -1.45 10.03
N LYS A 204 5.60 -0.62 9.66
CA LYS A 204 4.30 -0.56 10.35
C LYS A 204 3.38 -1.72 10.02
N ILE A 205 3.61 -2.38 8.88
CA ILE A 205 2.78 -3.47 8.37
C ILE A 205 3.57 -4.76 8.16
N GLU A 206 4.88 -4.79 8.44
CA GLU A 206 5.78 -5.93 8.15
C GLU A 206 5.31 -7.28 8.72
N LYS A 207 4.59 -7.28 9.84
CA LYS A 207 4.03 -8.51 10.43
C LYS A 207 2.99 -9.18 9.51
N SER A 208 2.35 -8.43 8.62
CA SER A 208 1.40 -8.99 7.67
C SER A 208 2.05 -9.91 6.64
N ILE A 209 3.38 -9.84 6.46
CA ILE A 209 4.11 -10.75 5.57
C ILE A 209 3.90 -12.22 6.00
N GLN A 210 3.73 -12.47 7.30
CA GLN A 210 3.48 -13.81 7.85
C GLN A 210 2.10 -14.38 7.49
N LEU A 211 1.20 -13.57 6.93
CA LEU A 211 -0.11 -14.04 6.47
C LEU A 211 -0.03 -14.82 5.16
N PHE A 212 1.08 -14.70 4.43
CA PHE A 212 1.24 -15.28 3.09
C PHE A 212 2.16 -16.48 3.15
N ASP A 213 1.68 -17.60 2.59
CA ASP A 213 2.49 -18.80 2.48
C ASP A 213 3.56 -18.61 1.39
N MET A 214 4.78 -18.32 1.84
CA MET A 214 5.95 -18.15 0.99
C MET A 214 6.51 -19.47 0.43
N THR A 215 5.91 -20.61 0.77
CA THR A 215 6.22 -21.93 0.20
C THR A 215 5.22 -22.35 -0.89
N THR A 216 4.18 -21.54 -1.14
CA THR A 216 3.13 -21.83 -2.13
C THR A 216 3.73 -22.19 -3.48
N ASN A 217 3.33 -23.35 -4.00
CA ASN A 217 3.61 -23.83 -5.35
C ASN A 217 2.30 -23.84 -6.17
N LEU A 218 2.40 -23.81 -7.50
CA LEU A 218 1.24 -23.79 -8.42
C LEU A 218 0.29 -24.99 -8.24
N VAL A 219 0.81 -26.09 -7.72
CA VAL A 219 0.06 -27.32 -7.45
C VAL A 219 0.23 -27.61 -5.96
N ASP A 220 -0.87 -27.64 -5.22
CA ASP A 220 -0.81 -28.05 -3.82
C ASP A 220 -0.47 -29.56 -3.70
N ASN A 221 -0.13 -30.03 -2.50
CA ASN A 221 0.19 -31.44 -2.26
C ASN A 221 -0.98 -32.40 -2.56
N ASN A 222 -2.18 -31.88 -2.86
CA ASN A 222 -3.39 -32.62 -3.20
C ASN A 222 -3.77 -32.48 -4.70
N ASN A 223 -2.86 -31.99 -5.55
CA ASN A 223 -3.08 -31.74 -6.98
C ASN A 223 -4.22 -30.73 -7.28
N ARG A 224 -4.49 -29.80 -6.38
CA ARG A 224 -5.42 -28.69 -6.63
C ARG A 224 -4.63 -27.51 -7.21
N GLU A 225 -5.16 -26.97 -8.30
CA GLU A 225 -4.63 -25.76 -8.93
C GLU A 225 -4.87 -24.58 -7.98
N VAL A 226 -3.79 -23.93 -7.54
CA VAL A 226 -3.87 -22.67 -6.79
C VAL A 226 -4.35 -21.59 -7.76
N ASP A 227 -5.10 -20.61 -7.26
CA ASP A 227 -5.45 -19.42 -8.05
C ASP A 227 -4.17 -18.81 -8.65
N ARG A 228 -4.03 -18.90 -9.98
CA ARG A 228 -2.84 -18.47 -10.71
C ARG A 228 -2.53 -16.99 -10.45
N SER A 229 -3.56 -16.16 -10.33
CA SER A 229 -3.41 -14.73 -10.05
C SER A 229 -2.79 -14.50 -8.68
N LEU A 230 -3.26 -15.25 -7.66
CA LEU A 230 -2.69 -15.19 -6.32
C LEU A 230 -1.25 -15.70 -6.29
N PHE A 231 -0.95 -16.79 -7.01
CA PHE A 231 0.41 -17.32 -7.10
C PHE A 231 1.38 -16.30 -7.72
N GLU A 232 1.02 -15.69 -8.86
CA GLU A 232 1.82 -14.66 -9.53
C GLU A 232 2.09 -13.47 -8.60
N THR A 233 1.08 -13.05 -7.84
CA THR A 233 1.17 -11.95 -6.87
C THR A 233 2.11 -12.31 -5.70
N ILE A 234 2.05 -13.54 -5.18
CA ILE A 234 2.96 -14.01 -4.13
C ILE A 234 4.39 -14.12 -4.66
N GLU A 235 4.57 -14.57 -5.90
CA GLU A 235 5.89 -14.68 -6.51
C GLU A 235 6.52 -13.29 -6.74
N GLU A 236 5.72 -12.30 -7.15
CA GLU A 236 6.16 -10.90 -7.20
C GLU A 236 6.62 -10.40 -5.82
N LEU A 237 5.86 -10.69 -4.76
CA LEU A 237 6.25 -10.34 -3.38
C LEU A 237 7.60 -10.96 -3.00
N LYS A 238 7.85 -12.24 -3.33
CA LYS A 238 9.13 -12.91 -3.08
C LYS A 238 10.28 -12.22 -3.84
N GLN A 239 10.10 -11.94 -5.12
CA GLN A 239 11.10 -11.27 -5.95
C GLN A 239 11.46 -9.89 -5.41
N LEU A 240 10.46 -9.13 -4.95
CA LEU A 240 10.65 -7.82 -4.34
C LEU A 240 11.41 -7.89 -3.00
N LEU A 241 11.12 -8.89 -2.16
CA LEU A 241 11.87 -9.14 -0.92
C LEU A 241 13.33 -9.49 -1.20
N VAL A 242 13.59 -10.33 -2.21
CA VAL A 242 14.95 -10.69 -2.66
C VAL A 242 15.68 -9.44 -3.16
N LYS A 243 15.04 -8.60 -3.97
CA LYS A 243 15.62 -7.31 -4.43
C LYS A 243 15.90 -6.36 -3.27
N LEU A 244 15.06 -6.37 -2.22
CA LEU A 244 15.27 -5.54 -1.04
C LEU A 244 16.51 -5.95 -0.23
N ALA A 245 16.86 -7.24 -0.25
CA ALA A 245 18.02 -7.79 0.48
C ALA A 245 19.35 -7.12 0.10
N THR A 246 19.46 -6.65 -1.15
CA THR A 246 20.65 -5.96 -1.66
C THR A 246 20.48 -4.43 -1.69
N HIS A 247 19.38 -3.90 -1.16
CA HIS A 247 19.08 -2.47 -1.26
C HIS A 247 19.92 -1.66 -0.26
N PRO A 248 20.80 -0.73 -0.71
CA PRO A 248 21.79 -0.10 0.15
C PRO A 248 21.17 0.77 1.25
N VAL A 249 20.03 1.42 0.97
CA VAL A 249 19.35 2.25 1.97
C VAL A 249 18.83 1.42 3.14
N VAL A 250 18.27 0.24 2.84
CA VAL A 250 17.69 -0.66 3.85
C VAL A 250 18.81 -1.32 4.64
N LEU A 251 19.80 -1.88 3.96
CA LEU A 251 20.95 -2.54 4.58
C LEU A 251 21.71 -1.62 5.56
N ASN A 252 21.79 -0.31 5.27
CA ASN A 252 22.43 0.65 6.16
C ASN A 252 21.67 0.88 7.48
N GLN A 253 20.34 0.69 7.52
CA GLN A 253 19.56 0.88 8.73
C GLN A 253 19.62 -0.35 9.65
N SER A 254 19.71 -0.13 10.96
CA SER A 254 19.70 -1.23 11.94
C SER A 254 18.40 -2.01 11.92
N ASN A 255 17.25 -1.32 11.92
CA ASN A 255 15.93 -1.93 11.76
C ASN A 255 15.76 -2.58 10.37
N GLY A 256 16.46 -2.06 9.34
CA GLY A 256 16.57 -2.69 8.03
C GLY A 256 17.24 -4.06 8.09
N ARG A 257 18.36 -4.18 8.79
CA ARG A 257 19.03 -5.48 9.00
C ARG A 257 18.18 -6.44 9.84
N THR A 258 17.49 -5.95 10.87
CA THR A 258 16.54 -6.77 11.65
C THR A 258 15.40 -7.30 10.77
N PHE A 259 14.79 -6.43 9.96
CA PHE A 259 13.76 -6.83 9.00
C PHE A 259 14.28 -7.92 8.05
N LEU A 260 15.43 -7.68 7.40
CA LEU A 260 16.03 -8.64 6.47
C LEU A 260 16.42 -9.96 7.14
N SER A 261 16.86 -9.93 8.40
CA SER A 261 17.14 -11.15 9.17
C SER A 261 15.87 -11.99 9.34
N ASN A 262 14.75 -11.37 9.69
CA ASN A 262 13.48 -12.07 9.79
C ASN A 262 13.02 -12.63 8.43
N MET A 263 13.26 -11.91 7.34
CA MET A 263 12.92 -12.37 5.99
C MET A 263 13.77 -13.57 5.55
N LEU A 264 15.07 -13.57 5.88
CA LEU A 264 15.97 -14.71 5.64
C LEU A 264 15.53 -15.98 6.37
N LEU A 265 14.82 -15.84 7.49
CA LEU A 265 14.33 -16.93 8.33
C LEU A 265 12.87 -17.33 8.03
N LEU A 266 12.24 -16.80 6.98
CA LEU A 266 10.84 -17.13 6.66
C LEU A 266 10.66 -18.59 6.25
N ASN A 267 11.50 -19.08 5.34
CA ASN A 267 11.58 -20.47 4.92
C ASN A 267 12.89 -20.72 4.15
N LYS A 268 13.17 -22.00 3.87
CA LYS A 268 14.38 -22.45 3.17
C LYS A 268 14.57 -21.82 1.79
N ASP A 269 13.51 -21.63 1.02
CA ASP A 269 13.59 -21.12 -0.36
C ASP A 269 13.85 -19.62 -0.38
N MET A 270 13.18 -18.86 0.50
CA MET A 270 13.46 -17.44 0.73
C MET A 270 14.89 -17.23 1.22
N MET A 271 15.36 -18.06 2.16
CA MET A 271 16.73 -18.03 2.66
C MET A 271 17.73 -18.16 1.50
N LYS A 272 17.58 -19.20 0.67
CA LYS A 272 18.44 -19.44 -0.50
C LYS A 272 18.39 -18.30 -1.51
N ALA A 273 17.19 -17.82 -1.85
CA ALA A 273 17.02 -16.79 -2.87
C ALA A 273 17.65 -15.45 -2.43
N MET A 274 17.39 -15.03 -1.19
CA MET A 274 17.99 -13.82 -0.62
C MET A 274 19.50 -13.96 -0.45
N HIS A 275 19.96 -15.11 0.03
CA HIS A 275 21.40 -15.41 0.16
C HIS A 275 22.12 -15.29 -1.19
N ASN A 276 21.60 -15.93 -2.23
CA ASN A 276 22.17 -15.85 -3.58
C ASN A 276 22.23 -14.42 -4.09
N ALA A 277 21.20 -13.60 -3.86
CA ALA A 277 21.21 -12.19 -4.24
C ALA A 277 22.29 -11.39 -3.48
N ILE A 278 22.44 -11.63 -2.17
CA ILE A 278 23.47 -11.00 -1.35
C ILE A 278 24.87 -11.39 -1.81
N VAL A 279 25.12 -12.68 -2.00
CA VAL A 279 26.41 -13.20 -2.46
C VAL A 279 26.78 -12.62 -3.83
N ASN A 280 25.83 -12.61 -4.77
CA ASN A 280 26.04 -11.98 -6.07
C ASN A 280 26.39 -10.49 -5.90
N SER A 281 25.69 -9.75 -5.02
CA SER A 281 26.00 -8.35 -4.73
C SER A 281 27.41 -8.17 -4.13
N ILE A 282 27.89 -9.11 -3.30
CA ILE A 282 29.23 -9.06 -2.70
C ILE A 282 30.29 -9.17 -3.79
N TYR A 283 30.19 -10.18 -4.66
CA TYR A 283 31.16 -10.42 -5.72
C TYR A 283 31.05 -9.43 -6.90
N SER A 284 29.88 -8.83 -7.11
CA SER A 284 29.61 -7.96 -8.26
C SER A 284 29.85 -6.47 -8.01
N LEU A 285 30.79 -6.08 -7.12
CA LEU A 285 31.20 -4.67 -6.80
C LEU A 285 30.74 -4.13 -5.42
N ALA A 286 30.50 -4.96 -4.40
CA ALA A 286 30.28 -4.42 -3.06
C ALA A 286 31.54 -3.71 -2.52
N SER A 287 31.38 -2.54 -1.91
CA SER A 287 32.47 -1.91 -1.16
C SER A 287 32.78 -2.72 0.10
N LEU A 288 34.00 -2.60 0.64
CA LEU A 288 34.36 -3.24 1.91
C LEU A 288 33.38 -2.87 3.03
N SER A 289 32.91 -1.61 3.05
CA SER A 289 31.88 -1.16 3.99
C SER A 289 30.54 -1.88 3.81
N GLN A 290 30.12 -2.18 2.59
CA GLN A 290 28.92 -2.98 2.32
C GLN A 290 29.11 -4.43 2.75
N CYS A 291 30.30 -5.02 2.53
CA CYS A 291 30.61 -6.36 3.01
C CYS A 291 30.50 -6.46 4.54
N HIS A 292 30.95 -5.44 5.28
CA HIS A 292 30.76 -5.40 6.73
C HIS A 292 29.28 -5.35 7.14
N LEU A 293 28.42 -4.64 6.37
CA LEU A 293 26.99 -4.61 6.64
C LEU A 293 26.33 -5.98 6.40
N TYR A 294 26.72 -6.68 5.34
CA TYR A 294 26.25 -8.05 5.09
C TYR A 294 26.75 -9.03 6.16
N GLY A 295 28.01 -8.91 6.61
CA GLY A 295 28.52 -9.68 7.75
C GLY A 295 27.73 -9.43 9.03
N SER A 296 27.38 -8.16 9.30
CA SER A 296 26.50 -7.80 10.41
C SER A 296 25.09 -8.38 10.26
N LEU A 297 24.54 -8.43 9.04
CA LEU A 297 23.25 -9.06 8.76
C LEU A 297 23.29 -10.56 9.03
N TYR A 298 24.33 -11.27 8.56
CA TYR A 298 24.46 -12.72 8.74
C TYR A 298 24.64 -13.08 10.21
N TYR A 299 25.50 -12.33 10.92
CA TYR A 299 25.68 -12.50 12.36
C TYR A 299 24.37 -12.29 13.13
N LEU A 300 23.63 -11.22 12.80
CA LEU A 300 22.33 -10.95 13.42
C LEU A 300 21.33 -12.08 13.13
N THR A 301 21.24 -12.52 11.87
CA THR A 301 20.33 -13.59 11.44
C THR A 301 20.62 -14.88 12.19
N TRP A 302 21.89 -15.29 12.26
CA TRP A 302 22.33 -16.46 13.01
C TRP A 302 22.04 -16.35 14.51
N THR A 303 22.13 -15.14 15.07
CA THR A 303 21.85 -14.91 16.50
C THR A 303 20.35 -14.98 16.80
N LEU A 304 19.50 -14.58 15.85
CA LEU A 304 18.04 -14.58 16.00
C LEU A 304 17.40 -15.94 15.68
N ALA A 305 18.08 -16.77 14.88
CA ALA A 305 17.60 -18.09 14.51
C ALA A 305 17.47 -19.03 15.73
N ASP A 306 16.39 -19.80 15.77
CA ASP A 306 16.29 -20.96 16.66
C ASP A 306 17.23 -22.09 16.20
N ASN A 307 17.30 -23.19 16.95
CA ASN A 307 18.25 -24.26 16.66
C ASN A 307 18.09 -24.87 15.26
N GLU A 308 16.85 -25.09 14.81
CA GLU A 308 16.56 -25.68 13.49
C GLU A 308 16.95 -24.72 12.37
N HIS A 309 16.54 -23.46 12.48
CA HIS A 309 16.89 -22.43 11.50
C HIS A 309 18.38 -22.13 11.50
N LYS A 310 19.07 -22.24 12.64
CA LYS A 310 20.50 -21.97 12.76
C LYS A 310 21.33 -22.97 11.98
N GLU A 311 21.08 -24.28 12.15
CA GLU A 311 21.76 -25.33 11.38
C GLU A 311 21.56 -25.12 9.88
N MET A 312 20.32 -24.84 9.47
CA MET A 312 19.98 -24.56 8.07
C MET A 312 20.68 -23.30 7.54
N PHE A 313 20.73 -22.24 8.32
CA PHE A 313 21.39 -20.99 7.94
C PHE A 313 22.91 -21.15 7.85
N GLU A 314 23.52 -21.95 8.73
CA GLU A 314 24.94 -22.31 8.65
C GLU A 314 25.26 -23.06 7.35
N GLU A 315 24.50 -24.11 7.04
CA GLU A 315 24.67 -24.93 5.83
C GLU A 315 24.44 -24.13 4.55
N ILE A 316 23.35 -23.38 4.47
CA ILE A 316 22.93 -22.69 3.24
C ILE A 316 23.72 -21.40 3.01
N CYS A 317 23.98 -20.62 4.07
CA CYS A 317 24.47 -19.26 3.93
C CYS A 317 25.93 -19.08 4.37
N ILE A 318 26.27 -19.52 5.58
CA ILE A 318 27.60 -19.23 6.16
C ILE A 318 28.66 -20.07 5.45
N GLN A 319 28.41 -21.37 5.27
CA GLN A 319 29.35 -22.26 4.61
C GLN A 319 29.55 -21.90 3.12
N ASP A 320 28.49 -21.51 2.39
CA ASP A 320 28.63 -21.06 1.00
C ASP A 320 29.61 -19.88 0.90
N VAL A 321 29.48 -18.86 1.77
CA VAL A 321 30.43 -17.72 1.76
C VAL A 321 31.85 -18.12 2.17
N MET A 322 32.00 -19.12 3.06
CA MET A 322 33.32 -19.56 3.52
C MET A 322 34.08 -20.40 2.50
N TYR A 323 33.38 -21.16 1.66
CA TYR A 323 33.99 -22.16 0.78
C TYR A 323 33.82 -21.90 -0.72
N ARG A 324 33.09 -20.85 -1.12
CA ARG A 324 32.86 -20.48 -2.53
C ARG A 324 34.01 -19.76 -3.21
#